data_AF-A0AAX3NW26-F1
#
_entry.id   AF-A0AAX3NW26-F1
#
_cell.length_a   1.000
_cell.length_b   1.000
_cell.length_c   1.000
_cell.angle_alpha   90.00
_cell.angle_beta   90.00
_cell.angle_gamma   90.00
#
_symmetry.space_group_name_H-M   'P 1'
#
loop_
_entity.id
_entity.type
_entity.pdbx_description
1 polymer ?
#
loop_
_entity_poly.entity_id
_entity_poly.type
_entity_poly.pdbx_seq_one_letter_code
_entity_poly.pdbx_strand_id
1 'polypeptide(L)'
;MLNDFIGKNISSVTSVNAFEKNQLHSKIKNTDHVTASFISHIHKTKSSSLDHFSRIVKGMVLANYLCFADKVGSKKQYDSITVYLDTPIILGLLGFSGSQKKKSSSEFVSLLKKIGIKLRLFDKSLDEAQMLMGAWRDDLRKRNYNRFNSKTLELLKTQGYDAERLDTEIKLLKSTIENEGIKIETDFHTNQKYQCDEKALEAAISENFKHNKNLEHDTICISRVYNLREGHLINNLNQKMSIFVTPNTGLVNYANDFFRGEISPKHIPLVVSEQWMTTMFWLKGPDIFNSLPMDQIVASAYGLLYTDDRFWHSFICRLQQLEKRGGITEDEFTFVRWDSDLLGLIHDVSVDVGEDFSESDIFEIVEKIKEKHYLEKDVEIYEIQKSSGEKIKILQSEVAESKSALDVTKRSVLRASNTSGACISFVLCLILVGCVFWTLYCTLPTDIVNNSIVHEYKRSFLTVAAIFITFLFNLMAALFGCSIISVYKWIRKSISEWLYEALTGNKSAVSSGTNKEEG
;
A
#
# COMPACT_ATOMS: atom_id res chain seq x y z
N MET A 1 15.12 -20.54 -32.23
CA MET A 1 14.65 -20.17 -30.87
C MET A 1 14.75 -18.67 -30.62
N LEU A 2 15.92 -18.11 -30.28
CA LEU A 2 16.05 -16.66 -29.97
C LEU A 2 15.65 -15.77 -31.16
N ASN A 3 16.12 -16.08 -32.37
CA ASN A 3 15.74 -15.33 -33.58
C ASN A 3 14.25 -15.44 -33.89
N ASP A 4 13.61 -16.60 -33.66
CA ASP A 4 12.17 -16.79 -33.90
C ASP A 4 11.34 -15.98 -32.90
N PHE A 5 11.76 -15.96 -31.63
CA PHE A 5 11.13 -15.18 -30.59
C PHE A 5 11.27 -13.68 -30.85
N ILE A 6 12.48 -13.21 -31.18
CA ILE A 6 12.70 -11.81 -31.54
C ILE A 6 11.93 -11.46 -32.81
N GLY A 7 11.89 -12.36 -33.80
CA GLY A 7 11.11 -12.18 -35.02
C GLY A 7 9.62 -12.02 -34.73
N LYS A 8 9.01 -12.93 -33.96
CA LYS A 8 7.59 -12.81 -33.57
C LYS A 8 7.29 -11.55 -32.77
N ASN A 9 8.21 -11.11 -31.90
CA ASN A 9 7.99 -10.03 -30.94
C ASN A 9 8.52 -8.65 -31.40
N ILE A 10 9.23 -8.56 -32.53
CA ILE A 10 9.71 -7.31 -33.12
C ILE A 10 9.40 -7.24 -34.62
N SER A 11 9.58 -8.34 -35.36
CA SER A 11 9.35 -8.38 -36.81
C SER A 11 7.93 -8.86 -37.13
N SER A 12 6.92 -8.03 -36.88
CA SER A 12 5.60 -8.19 -37.52
C SER A 12 5.62 -7.88 -39.03
N VAL A 13 6.81 -7.60 -39.57
CA VAL A 13 6.99 -6.89 -40.82
C VAL A 13 7.56 -7.76 -41.94
N THR A 14 8.22 -8.87 -41.59
CA THR A 14 8.56 -9.89 -42.56
C THR A 14 7.35 -10.80 -42.72
N SER A 15 6.63 -10.61 -43.83
CA SER A 15 5.84 -11.71 -44.39
C SER A 15 6.70 -12.97 -44.32
N VAL A 16 6.08 -14.08 -43.93
CA VAL A 16 6.58 -15.45 -43.68
C VAL A 16 7.66 -16.01 -44.64
N ASN A 17 8.06 -15.28 -45.68
CA ASN A 17 9.00 -15.68 -46.71
C ASN A 17 10.27 -14.81 -46.70
N ALA A 18 11.31 -15.16 -45.94
CA ALA A 18 12.73 -14.85 -46.25
C ALA A 18 13.75 -15.26 -45.15
N PHE A 19 13.45 -16.21 -44.27
CA PHE A 19 14.50 -16.97 -43.60
C PHE A 19 14.21 -18.44 -43.84
N GLU A 20 14.99 -19.06 -44.72
CA GLU A 20 14.96 -20.51 -44.92
C GLU A 20 15.03 -21.19 -43.55
N LYS A 21 13.97 -21.95 -43.26
CA LYS A 21 13.85 -22.83 -42.12
C LYS A 21 14.99 -23.84 -42.14
N ASN A 22 16.11 -23.51 -41.51
CA ASN A 22 16.88 -24.53 -40.81
C ASN A 22 16.12 -24.84 -39.52
N GLN A 23 15.06 -25.66 -39.66
CA GLN A 23 14.42 -26.31 -38.52
C GLN A 23 15.48 -27.15 -37.81
N LEU A 24 16.07 -26.58 -36.76
CA LEU A 24 16.53 -27.39 -35.64
C LEU A 24 15.28 -28.12 -35.14
N HIS A 25 15.13 -29.39 -35.53
CA HIS A 25 14.19 -30.32 -34.90
C HIS A 25 14.53 -30.37 -33.40
N SER A 26 13.99 -29.43 -32.62
CA SER A 26 14.27 -29.36 -31.19
C SER A 26 13.31 -30.30 -30.48
N LYS A 27 13.89 -31.33 -29.87
CA LYS A 27 13.32 -32.20 -28.82
C LYS A 27 12.72 -31.44 -27.61
N ILE A 28 12.78 -30.11 -27.60
CA ILE A 28 12.41 -29.23 -26.50
C ILE A 28 10.97 -28.76 -26.72
N LYS A 29 10.06 -29.16 -25.83
CA LYS A 29 8.71 -28.59 -25.75
C LYS A 29 8.82 -27.15 -25.21
N ASN A 30 8.02 -26.22 -25.75
CA ASN A 30 7.89 -24.82 -25.31
C ASN A 30 9.13 -23.91 -25.42
N THR A 31 9.62 -23.73 -26.65
CA THR A 31 10.78 -22.87 -26.98
C THR A 31 10.59 -21.38 -26.64
N ASP A 32 9.35 -20.87 -26.69
CA ASP A 32 9.05 -19.47 -26.43
C ASP A 32 9.21 -19.15 -24.94
N HIS A 33 8.81 -20.08 -24.05
CA HIS A 33 9.02 -19.99 -22.60
C HIS A 33 10.51 -19.96 -22.23
N VAL A 34 11.30 -20.92 -22.73
CA VAL A 34 12.75 -20.97 -22.48
C VAL A 34 13.45 -19.67 -22.90
N THR A 35 13.05 -19.14 -24.05
CA THR A 35 13.62 -17.89 -24.57
C THR A 35 13.22 -16.70 -23.69
N ALA A 36 11.97 -16.63 -23.25
CA ALA A 36 11.50 -15.58 -22.37
C ALA A 36 12.18 -15.64 -20.99
N SER A 37 12.39 -16.84 -20.43
CA SER A 37 13.12 -17.06 -19.17
C SER A 37 14.56 -16.57 -19.26
N PHE A 38 15.25 -16.89 -20.36
CA PHE A 38 16.60 -16.39 -20.61
C PHE A 38 16.65 -14.85 -20.65
N ILE A 39 15.73 -14.21 -21.38
CA ILE A 39 15.64 -12.74 -21.49
C ILE A 39 15.36 -12.11 -20.12
N SER A 40 14.45 -12.69 -19.34
CA SER A 40 14.14 -12.23 -17.99
C SER A 40 15.36 -12.34 -17.07
N HIS A 41 16.10 -13.46 -17.12
CA HIS A 41 17.28 -13.69 -16.30
C HIS A 41 18.41 -12.70 -16.60
N ILE A 42 18.77 -12.50 -17.87
CA ILE A 42 19.84 -11.54 -18.24
C ILE A 42 19.46 -10.09 -17.91
N HIS A 43 18.16 -9.77 -17.93
CA HIS A 43 17.65 -8.46 -17.54
C HIS A 43 17.73 -8.26 -16.02
N LYS A 44 17.30 -9.24 -15.21
CA LYS A 44 17.37 -9.20 -13.73
C LYS A 44 18.81 -9.09 -13.24
N THR A 45 19.70 -9.91 -13.79
CA THR A 45 21.12 -9.99 -13.37
C THR A 45 21.98 -8.85 -13.91
N LYS A 46 21.45 -8.04 -14.84
CA LYS A 46 22.19 -6.99 -15.57
C LYS A 46 23.55 -7.48 -16.08
N SER A 47 23.58 -8.71 -16.59
CA SER A 47 24.83 -9.34 -17.04
C SER A 47 25.41 -8.65 -18.27
N SER A 48 26.69 -8.85 -18.55
CA SER A 48 27.32 -8.40 -19.80
C SER A 48 26.65 -8.98 -21.06
N SER A 49 25.91 -10.07 -20.92
CA SER A 49 25.09 -10.67 -21.99
C SER A 49 23.91 -9.77 -22.39
N LEU A 50 23.40 -8.92 -21.50
CA LEU A 50 22.32 -7.98 -21.80
C LEU A 50 22.74 -6.96 -22.86
N ASP A 51 23.97 -6.46 -22.79
CA ASP A 51 24.51 -5.51 -23.78
C ASP A 51 24.67 -6.15 -25.15
N HIS A 52 25.18 -7.39 -25.20
CA HIS A 52 25.27 -8.17 -26.44
C HIS A 52 23.89 -8.44 -27.04
N PHE A 53 22.92 -8.83 -26.20
CA PHE A 53 21.55 -9.06 -26.62
C PHE A 53 20.90 -7.78 -27.17
N SER A 54 21.07 -6.64 -26.48
CA SER A 54 20.59 -5.33 -26.94
C SER A 54 21.17 -4.96 -28.31
N ARG A 55 22.45 -5.26 -28.57
CA ARG A 55 23.08 -5.04 -29.89
C ARG A 55 22.44 -5.89 -30.99
N ILE A 56 22.16 -7.17 -30.72
CA ILE A 56 21.50 -8.08 -31.67
C ILE A 56 20.11 -7.55 -32.02
N VAL A 57 19.34 -7.19 -31.00
CA VAL A 57 17.99 -6.62 -31.15
C VAL A 57 18.01 -5.39 -32.03
N LYS A 58 18.91 -4.43 -31.76
CA LYS A 58 19.09 -3.23 -32.59
C LYS A 58 19.43 -3.62 -34.03
N GLY A 59 20.35 -4.55 -34.23
CA GLY A 59 20.68 -5.07 -35.57
C GLY A 59 19.47 -5.62 -36.33
N MET A 60 18.60 -6.36 -35.65
CA MET A 60 17.37 -6.92 -36.25
C MET A 60 16.35 -5.83 -36.60
N VAL A 61 16.17 -4.83 -35.73
CA VAL A 61 15.30 -3.68 -36.06
C VAL A 61 15.87 -2.92 -37.28
N LEU A 62 17.19 -2.95 -37.49
CA LEU A 62 17.86 -2.29 -38.65
C LEU A 62 17.65 -2.99 -39.94
N ALA A 63 17.82 -4.30 -39.93
CA ALA A 63 17.46 -5.12 -41.06
C ALA A 63 15.99 -4.87 -41.45
N ASN A 64 15.08 -4.84 -40.47
CA ASN A 64 13.67 -4.58 -40.74
C ASN A 64 13.40 -3.16 -41.26
N TYR A 65 14.02 -2.14 -40.67
CA TYR A 65 13.88 -0.76 -41.14
C TYR A 65 14.35 -0.61 -42.59
N LEU A 66 15.46 -1.26 -42.96
CA LEU A 66 16.00 -1.19 -44.32
C LEU A 66 15.01 -1.71 -45.37
N CYS A 67 14.18 -2.71 -45.05
CA CYS A 67 13.11 -3.18 -45.93
C CYS A 67 12.02 -2.12 -46.21
N PHE A 68 11.91 -1.10 -45.37
CA PHE A 68 10.90 -0.04 -45.46
C PHE A 68 11.50 1.35 -45.64
N ALA A 69 12.82 1.45 -45.78
CA ALA A 69 13.52 2.73 -45.92
C ALA A 69 12.96 3.56 -47.08
N ASP A 70 12.55 2.90 -48.18
CA ASP A 70 11.94 3.56 -49.34
C ASP A 70 10.56 4.19 -49.05
N LYS A 71 9.84 3.67 -48.04
CA LYS A 71 8.54 4.20 -47.58
C LYS A 71 8.70 5.31 -46.53
N VAL A 72 9.83 5.33 -45.82
CA VAL A 72 10.17 6.31 -44.78
C VAL A 72 10.85 7.50 -45.43
N GLY A 73 10.04 8.50 -45.82
CA GLY A 73 10.56 9.74 -46.43
C GLY A 73 11.53 10.54 -45.52
N SER A 74 12.10 11.62 -46.05
CA SER A 74 13.05 12.50 -45.35
C SER A 74 12.44 13.40 -44.28
N LYS A 75 11.11 13.44 -44.13
CA LYS A 75 10.41 14.26 -43.15
C LYS A 75 10.84 13.94 -41.71
N LYS A 76 10.90 14.99 -40.88
CA LYS A 76 11.17 14.90 -39.44
C LYS A 76 9.90 14.86 -38.59
N GLN A 77 8.75 15.28 -39.15
CA GLN A 77 7.43 15.31 -38.50
C GLN A 77 6.37 14.68 -39.40
N TYR A 78 5.42 13.98 -38.80
CA TYR A 78 4.38 13.22 -39.48
C TYR A 78 2.95 13.59 -39.01
N ASP A 79 2.64 14.87 -38.99
CA ASP A 79 1.33 15.41 -38.57
C ASP A 79 0.15 15.01 -39.49
N SER A 80 0.47 14.40 -40.64
CA SER A 80 -0.49 13.83 -41.59
C SER A 80 -0.96 12.42 -41.18
N ILE A 81 -0.27 11.78 -40.24
CA ILE A 81 -0.61 10.45 -39.73
C ILE A 81 -1.50 10.59 -38.51
N THR A 82 -2.63 9.88 -38.51
CA THR A 82 -3.49 9.70 -37.35
C THR A 82 -3.50 8.24 -36.93
N VAL A 83 -3.12 7.98 -35.69
CA VAL A 83 -3.06 6.64 -35.10
C VAL A 83 -4.22 6.47 -34.14
N TYR A 84 -5.01 5.43 -34.34
CA TYR A 84 -6.05 4.97 -33.43
C TYR A 84 -5.51 3.82 -32.61
N LEU A 85 -5.44 4.00 -31.29
CA LEU A 85 -4.88 3.02 -30.36
C LEU A 85 -5.95 2.01 -29.93
N ASP A 86 -5.54 0.76 -29.79
CA ASP A 86 -6.36 -0.32 -29.24
C ASP A 86 -6.38 -0.30 -27.69
N THR A 87 -7.43 -0.86 -27.09
CA THR A 87 -7.68 -0.91 -25.64
C THR A 87 -6.50 -1.48 -24.82
N PRO A 88 -5.83 -2.58 -25.23
CA PRO A 88 -4.71 -3.12 -24.45
C PRO A 88 -3.50 -2.18 -24.37
N ILE A 89 -3.31 -1.28 -25.34
CA ILE A 89 -2.24 -0.25 -25.28
C ILE A 89 -2.59 0.78 -24.21
N ILE A 90 -3.86 1.18 -24.13
CA ILE A 90 -4.36 2.12 -23.13
C ILE A 90 -4.21 1.54 -21.72
N LEU A 91 -4.62 0.27 -21.52
CA LEU A 91 -4.44 -0.41 -20.23
C LEU A 91 -2.96 -0.54 -19.84
N GLY A 92 -2.10 -0.82 -20.83
CA GLY A 92 -0.65 -0.81 -20.65
C GLY A 92 -0.13 0.53 -20.15
N LEU A 93 -0.53 1.62 -20.81
CA LEU A 93 -0.14 3.00 -20.47
C LEU A 93 -0.55 3.39 -19.04
N LEU A 94 -1.74 2.97 -18.61
CA LEU A 94 -2.25 3.25 -17.26
C LEU A 94 -1.53 2.41 -16.18
N GLY A 95 -0.96 1.27 -16.58
CA GLY A 95 -0.21 0.37 -15.69
C GLY A 95 -1.00 -0.86 -15.25
N PHE A 96 -2.16 -1.13 -15.84
CA PHE A 96 -2.98 -2.32 -15.62
C PHE A 96 -2.44 -3.58 -16.31
N SER A 97 -1.25 -3.49 -16.92
CA SER A 97 -0.50 -4.61 -17.51
C SER A 97 0.90 -4.78 -16.90
N GLY A 98 1.15 -4.22 -15.72
CA GLY A 98 2.44 -4.28 -15.03
C GLY A 98 3.40 -3.12 -15.36
N SER A 99 4.45 -2.99 -14.55
CA SER A 99 5.42 -1.88 -14.62
C SER A 99 6.22 -1.85 -15.93
N GLN A 100 6.66 -3.03 -16.41
CA GLN A 100 7.43 -3.12 -17.65
C GLN A 100 6.59 -2.75 -18.87
N LYS A 101 5.31 -3.18 -18.92
CA LYS A 101 4.41 -2.80 -20.02
C LYS A 101 4.04 -1.32 -19.94
N LYS A 102 3.86 -0.77 -18.74
CA LYS A 102 3.69 0.68 -18.55
C LYS A 102 4.84 1.46 -19.14
N LYS A 103 6.08 1.12 -18.79
CA LYS A 103 7.28 1.75 -19.34
C LYS A 103 7.31 1.69 -20.86
N SER A 104 7.16 0.50 -21.43
CA SER A 104 7.14 0.28 -22.87
C SER A 104 6.04 1.09 -23.59
N SER A 105 4.81 1.11 -23.06
CA SER A 105 3.69 1.83 -23.65
C SER A 105 3.84 3.35 -23.54
N SER A 106 4.35 3.86 -22.41
CA SER A 106 4.66 5.29 -22.23
C SER A 106 5.75 5.75 -23.19
N GLU A 107 6.82 4.97 -23.38
CA GLU A 107 7.88 5.27 -24.33
C GLU A 107 7.37 5.22 -25.78
N PHE A 108 6.52 4.25 -26.12
CA PHE A 108 5.88 4.16 -27.44
C PHE A 108 5.00 5.38 -27.75
N VAL A 109 4.11 5.77 -26.83
CA VAL A 109 3.26 6.97 -26.97
C VAL A 109 4.13 8.23 -27.08
N SER A 110 5.20 8.32 -26.28
CA SER A 110 6.15 9.44 -26.33
C SER A 110 6.89 9.53 -27.67
N LEU A 111 7.30 8.40 -28.24
CA LEU A 111 7.92 8.33 -29.56
C LEU A 111 6.98 8.91 -30.63
N LEU A 112 5.73 8.45 -30.69
CA LEU A 112 4.77 8.92 -31.69
C LEU A 112 4.49 10.42 -31.55
N LYS A 113 4.36 10.91 -30.31
CA LYS A 113 4.17 12.34 -30.02
C LYS A 113 5.39 13.19 -30.43
N LYS A 114 6.62 12.75 -30.13
CA LYS A 114 7.85 13.51 -30.47
C LYS A 114 7.99 13.72 -31.98
N ILE A 115 7.47 12.81 -32.79
CA ILE A 115 7.54 12.89 -34.26
C ILE A 115 6.24 13.49 -34.85
N GLY A 116 5.35 14.06 -34.02
CA GLY A 116 4.17 14.82 -34.45
C GLY A 116 2.96 13.99 -34.89
N ILE A 117 2.96 12.68 -34.65
CA ILE A 117 1.82 11.81 -35.03
C ILE A 117 0.62 12.13 -34.13
N LYS A 118 -0.56 12.25 -34.73
CA LYS A 118 -1.80 12.51 -34.01
C LYS A 118 -2.32 11.22 -33.39
N LEU A 119 -2.36 11.16 -32.05
CA LEU A 119 -2.89 10.02 -31.33
C LEU A 119 -4.37 10.20 -31.04
N ARG A 120 -5.15 9.17 -31.35
CA ARG A 120 -6.60 9.12 -31.12
C ARG A 120 -7.02 7.79 -30.50
N LEU A 121 -8.18 7.82 -29.86
CA LEU A 121 -8.87 6.66 -29.32
C LEU A 121 -10.33 6.74 -29.75
N PHE A 122 -10.92 5.66 -30.25
CA PHE A 122 -12.35 5.63 -30.50
C PHE A 122 -13.12 5.50 -29.17
N ASP A 123 -14.31 6.10 -29.10
CA ASP A 123 -15.31 5.84 -28.05
C ASP A 123 -15.47 4.34 -27.75
N LYS A 124 -15.52 3.49 -28.78
CA LYS A 124 -15.70 2.04 -28.60
C LYS A 124 -14.56 1.40 -27.79
N SER A 125 -13.32 1.87 -27.98
CA SER A 125 -12.16 1.41 -27.21
C SER A 125 -12.15 1.98 -25.79
N LEU A 126 -12.65 3.19 -25.60
CA LEU A 126 -12.87 3.75 -24.27
C LEU A 126 -13.93 2.93 -23.50
N ASP A 127 -15.06 2.62 -24.15
CA ASP A 127 -16.13 1.82 -23.58
C ASP A 127 -15.63 0.42 -23.22
N GLU A 128 -14.83 -0.21 -24.07
CA GLU A 128 -14.21 -1.51 -23.77
C GLU A 128 -13.31 -1.43 -22.53
N ALA A 129 -12.47 -0.41 -22.42
CA ALA A 129 -11.64 -0.19 -21.24
C ALA A 129 -12.50 -0.01 -19.97
N GLN A 130 -13.56 0.81 -20.04
CA GLN A 130 -14.48 1.04 -18.92
C GLN A 130 -15.23 -0.23 -18.52
N MET A 131 -15.72 -1.02 -19.48
CA MET A 131 -16.40 -2.28 -19.23
C MET A 131 -15.48 -3.29 -18.56
N LEU A 132 -14.24 -3.41 -19.04
CA LEU A 132 -13.23 -4.31 -18.46
C LEU A 132 -12.89 -3.90 -17.02
N MET A 133 -12.59 -2.63 -16.78
CA MET A 133 -12.31 -2.11 -15.44
C MET A 133 -13.53 -2.20 -14.51
N GLY A 134 -14.72 -1.98 -15.05
CA GLY A 134 -16.00 -2.13 -14.33
C GLY A 134 -16.26 -3.56 -13.89
N ALA A 135 -15.94 -4.54 -14.74
CA ALA A 135 -15.99 -5.95 -14.37
C ALA A 135 -15.04 -6.26 -13.20
N TRP A 136 -13.80 -5.75 -13.25
CA TRP A 136 -12.85 -5.89 -12.13
C TRP A 136 -13.36 -5.24 -10.85
N ARG A 137 -13.88 -4.01 -10.92
CA ARG A 137 -14.49 -3.32 -9.77
C ARG A 137 -15.59 -4.17 -9.13
N ASP A 138 -16.49 -4.69 -9.95
CA ASP A 138 -17.66 -5.44 -9.47
C ASP A 138 -17.26 -6.77 -8.86
N ASP A 139 -16.29 -7.48 -9.46
CA ASP A 139 -15.77 -8.73 -8.92
C ASP A 139 -14.97 -8.51 -7.62
N LEU A 140 -14.20 -7.40 -7.49
CA LEU A 140 -13.55 -7.02 -6.22
C LEU A 140 -14.59 -6.76 -5.12
N ARG A 141 -15.63 -5.99 -5.43
CA ARG A 141 -16.70 -5.62 -4.49
C ARG A 141 -17.46 -6.84 -3.99
N LYS A 142 -17.78 -7.78 -4.89
CA LYS A 142 -18.50 -9.02 -4.57
C LYS A 142 -17.61 -10.11 -3.99
N ARG A 143 -16.30 -9.86 -3.85
CA ARG A 143 -15.30 -10.85 -3.45
C ARG A 143 -15.31 -12.10 -4.33
N ASN A 144 -15.67 -11.96 -5.60
CA ASN A 144 -15.84 -13.06 -6.54
C ASN A 144 -14.52 -13.37 -7.27
N TYR A 145 -13.50 -13.73 -6.49
CA TYR A 145 -12.11 -13.82 -6.97
C TYR A 145 -11.87 -14.97 -7.96
N ASN A 146 -12.80 -15.93 -8.06
CA ASN A 146 -12.74 -17.04 -9.02
C ASN A 146 -12.97 -16.59 -10.47
N ARG A 147 -13.56 -15.42 -10.68
CA ARG A 147 -13.81 -14.85 -12.02
C ARG A 147 -12.66 -13.99 -12.54
N PHE A 148 -11.72 -13.61 -11.68
CA PHE A 148 -10.55 -12.87 -12.10
C PHE A 148 -9.58 -13.75 -12.89
N ASN A 149 -8.93 -13.13 -13.87
CA ASN A 149 -7.59 -13.57 -14.21
C ASN A 149 -6.68 -13.33 -13.00
N SER A 150 -6.04 -14.39 -12.50
CA SER A 150 -5.18 -14.33 -11.30
C SER A 150 -4.16 -13.19 -11.35
N LYS A 151 -3.61 -12.90 -12.54
CA LYS A 151 -2.59 -11.87 -12.75
C LYS A 151 -3.15 -10.46 -12.62
N THR A 152 -4.34 -10.24 -13.14
CA THR A 152 -5.05 -8.96 -12.99
C THR A 152 -5.37 -8.71 -11.53
N LEU A 153 -5.86 -9.73 -10.82
CA LEU A 153 -6.16 -9.62 -9.39
C LEU A 153 -4.91 -9.30 -8.57
N GLU A 154 -3.80 -9.99 -8.83
CA GLU A 154 -2.54 -9.78 -8.13
C GLU A 154 -1.95 -8.41 -8.42
N LEU A 155 -1.92 -7.98 -9.68
CA LEU A 155 -1.47 -6.64 -10.06
C LEU A 155 -2.26 -5.54 -9.32
N LEU A 156 -3.59 -5.67 -9.30
CA LEU A 156 -4.47 -4.74 -8.60
C LEU A 156 -4.14 -4.71 -7.10
N LYS A 157 -3.87 -5.86 -6.48
CA LYS A 157 -3.46 -5.94 -5.06
C LYS A 157 -2.10 -5.30 -4.80
N THR A 158 -1.07 -5.64 -5.57
CA THR A 158 0.28 -5.08 -5.40
C THR A 158 0.30 -3.56 -5.57
N GLN A 159 -0.60 -3.03 -6.40
CA GLN A 159 -0.77 -1.59 -6.60
C GLN A 159 -1.73 -0.93 -5.58
N GLY A 160 -2.34 -1.72 -4.68
CA GLY A 160 -3.27 -1.24 -3.66
C GLY A 160 -4.60 -0.74 -4.22
N TYR A 161 -5.13 -1.39 -5.26
CA TYR A 161 -6.45 -1.10 -5.82
C TYR A 161 -7.54 -1.87 -5.08
N ASP A 162 -8.48 -1.13 -4.51
CA ASP A 162 -9.79 -1.64 -4.09
C ASP A 162 -10.87 -1.22 -5.10
N ALA A 163 -12.12 -1.64 -4.83
CA ALA A 163 -13.25 -1.33 -5.71
C ALA A 163 -13.52 0.18 -5.82
N GLU A 164 -13.34 0.94 -4.74
CA GLU A 164 -13.63 2.39 -4.73
C GLU A 164 -12.56 3.18 -5.49
N ARG A 165 -11.30 2.75 -5.39
CA ARG A 165 -10.21 3.30 -6.19
C ARG A 165 -10.39 2.98 -7.67
N LEU A 166 -10.76 1.75 -8.03
CA LEU A 166 -11.09 1.43 -9.43
C LEU A 166 -12.27 2.24 -9.96
N ASP A 167 -13.31 2.48 -9.14
CA ASP A 167 -14.43 3.32 -9.54
C ASP A 167 -13.99 4.77 -9.82
N THR A 168 -13.05 5.27 -9.03
CA THR A 168 -12.43 6.59 -9.25
C THR A 168 -11.62 6.61 -10.56
N GLU A 169 -10.79 5.59 -10.81
CA GLU A 169 -10.03 5.48 -12.06
C GLU A 169 -10.95 5.41 -13.30
N ILE A 170 -12.05 4.65 -13.23
CA ILE A 170 -13.03 4.57 -14.33
C ILE A 170 -13.63 5.94 -14.65
N LYS A 171 -13.98 6.72 -13.63
CA LYS A 171 -14.52 8.09 -13.80
C LYS A 171 -13.50 9.06 -14.38
N LEU A 172 -12.24 8.93 -13.99
CA LEU A 172 -11.15 9.79 -14.45
C LEU A 172 -10.55 9.34 -15.79
N LEU A 173 -10.83 8.10 -16.23
CA LEU A 173 -10.21 7.44 -17.39
C LEU A 173 -10.13 8.34 -18.62
N LYS A 174 -11.25 8.99 -18.98
CA LYS A 174 -11.32 9.92 -20.11
C LYS A 174 -10.28 11.03 -19.99
N SER A 175 -10.27 11.74 -18.86
CA SER A 175 -9.34 12.83 -18.59
C SER A 175 -7.89 12.37 -18.51
N THR A 176 -7.64 11.19 -17.95
CA THR A 176 -6.29 10.61 -17.86
C THR A 176 -5.73 10.33 -19.26
N ILE A 177 -6.53 9.74 -20.15
CA ILE A 177 -6.15 9.48 -21.56
C ILE A 177 -5.89 10.79 -22.31
N GLU A 178 -6.74 11.80 -22.13
CA GLU A 178 -6.56 13.10 -22.77
C GLU A 178 -5.30 13.83 -22.26
N ASN A 179 -4.97 13.71 -20.97
CA ASN A 179 -3.75 14.27 -20.37
C ASN A 179 -2.48 13.60 -20.93
N GLU A 180 -2.54 12.34 -21.33
CA GLU A 180 -1.47 11.65 -22.06
C GLU A 180 -1.32 12.14 -23.52
N GLY A 181 -2.17 13.08 -23.97
CA GLY A 181 -2.14 13.67 -25.30
C GLY A 181 -2.83 12.81 -26.36
N ILE A 182 -3.74 11.93 -25.95
CA ILE A 182 -4.54 11.07 -26.83
C ILE A 182 -5.95 11.67 -26.92
N LYS A 183 -6.39 12.04 -28.13
CA LYS A 183 -7.72 12.64 -28.32
C LYS A 183 -8.79 11.56 -28.49
N ILE A 184 -9.87 11.65 -27.74
CA ILE A 184 -10.98 10.70 -27.85
C ILE A 184 -11.96 11.16 -28.95
N GLU A 185 -12.28 10.24 -29.87
CA GLU A 185 -13.20 10.45 -30.98
C GLU A 185 -14.57 9.84 -30.61
N THR A 186 -15.55 10.70 -30.34
CA THR A 186 -16.87 10.32 -29.80
C THR A 186 -18.01 10.36 -30.83
N ASP A 187 -17.85 11.13 -31.92
CA ASP A 187 -18.90 11.36 -32.91
C ASP A 187 -18.46 10.86 -34.30
N PHE A 188 -18.14 9.57 -34.40
CA PHE A 188 -17.74 8.99 -35.68
C PHE A 188 -18.93 8.90 -36.64
N HIS A 189 -18.86 9.64 -37.75
CA HIS A 189 -19.84 9.56 -38.83
C HIS A 189 -19.33 8.69 -39.98
N THR A 190 -20.02 7.57 -40.22
CA THR A 190 -19.69 6.64 -41.30
C THR A 190 -20.09 7.22 -42.65
N ASN A 191 -19.14 7.32 -43.58
CA ASN A 191 -19.45 7.56 -44.98
C ASN A 191 -19.92 6.26 -45.64
N GLN A 192 -21.20 6.19 -46.00
CA GLN A 192 -21.84 4.98 -46.53
C GLN A 192 -21.17 4.43 -47.80
N LYS A 193 -20.48 5.28 -48.57
CA LYS A 193 -19.73 4.88 -49.77
C LYS A 193 -18.49 4.02 -49.45
N TYR A 194 -17.92 4.18 -48.26
CA TYR A 194 -16.68 3.52 -47.84
C TYR A 194 -16.91 2.61 -46.63
N GLN A 195 -18.12 2.08 -46.48
CA GLN A 195 -18.43 1.11 -45.44
C GLN A 195 -18.06 -0.29 -45.95
N CYS A 196 -17.26 -1.02 -45.17
CA CYS A 196 -16.95 -2.41 -45.45
C CYS A 196 -18.05 -3.34 -44.90
N ASP A 197 -18.04 -4.60 -45.33
CA ASP A 197 -18.92 -5.62 -44.76
C ASP A 197 -18.40 -6.03 -43.36
N GLU A 198 -18.94 -5.39 -42.33
CA GLU A 198 -18.58 -5.64 -40.93
C GLU A 198 -18.84 -7.09 -40.51
N LYS A 199 -19.89 -7.74 -41.04
CA LYS A 199 -20.20 -9.14 -40.70
C LYS A 199 -19.18 -10.10 -41.32
N ALA A 200 -18.80 -9.86 -42.57
CA ALA A 200 -17.76 -10.66 -43.22
C ALA A 200 -16.38 -10.43 -42.57
N LEU A 201 -16.09 -9.19 -42.16
CA LEU A 201 -14.88 -8.85 -41.41
C LEU A 201 -14.83 -9.56 -40.05
N GLU A 202 -15.93 -9.51 -39.29
CA GLU A 202 -16.04 -10.20 -38.00
C GLU A 202 -15.83 -11.71 -38.16
N ALA A 203 -16.45 -12.31 -39.19
CA ALA A 203 -16.27 -13.73 -39.51
C ALA A 203 -14.81 -14.07 -39.83
N ALA A 204 -14.12 -13.25 -40.64
CA ALA A 204 -12.72 -13.46 -40.99
C ALA A 204 -11.78 -13.33 -39.77
N ILE A 205 -12.07 -12.40 -38.87
CA ILE A 205 -11.27 -12.20 -37.64
C ILE A 205 -11.55 -13.30 -36.61
N SER A 206 -12.75 -13.89 -36.62
CA SER A 206 -13.17 -14.89 -35.63
C SER A 206 -12.31 -16.15 -35.63
N GLU A 207 -11.69 -16.51 -36.75
CA GLU A 207 -10.75 -17.65 -36.85
C GLU A 207 -9.55 -17.52 -35.90
N ASN A 208 -9.19 -16.29 -35.51
CA ASN A 208 -8.09 -16.01 -34.59
C ASN A 208 -8.43 -16.25 -33.11
N PHE A 209 -9.72 -16.33 -32.76
CA PHE A 209 -10.17 -16.27 -31.37
C PHE A 209 -11.02 -17.49 -30.99
N LYS A 210 -11.07 -17.81 -29.69
CA LYS A 210 -11.97 -18.84 -29.16
C LYS A 210 -13.43 -18.44 -29.45
N HIS A 211 -14.29 -19.42 -29.72
CA HIS A 211 -15.70 -19.25 -30.16
C HIS A 211 -16.61 -18.32 -29.32
N ASN A 212 -16.18 -17.82 -28.16
CA ASN A 212 -16.99 -16.99 -27.25
C ASN A 212 -16.45 -15.56 -27.05
N LYS A 213 -15.45 -15.11 -27.82
CA LYS A 213 -14.95 -13.73 -27.69
C LYS A 213 -15.89 -12.75 -28.41
N ASN A 214 -16.26 -11.66 -27.76
CA ASN A 214 -16.92 -10.54 -28.44
C ASN A 214 -15.89 -9.81 -29.34
N LEU A 215 -16.15 -9.77 -30.65
CA LEU A 215 -15.29 -9.15 -31.67
C LEU A 215 -15.88 -7.86 -32.24
N GLU A 216 -17.02 -7.41 -31.69
CA GLU A 216 -17.71 -6.20 -32.11
C GLU A 216 -16.79 -4.97 -32.02
N HIS A 217 -16.05 -4.84 -30.91
CA HIS A 217 -15.07 -3.76 -30.73
C HIS A 217 -14.03 -3.75 -31.85
N ASP A 218 -13.34 -4.89 -32.04
CA ASP A 218 -12.24 -5.04 -33.01
C ASP A 218 -12.76 -4.72 -34.42
N THR A 219 -13.93 -5.23 -34.77
CA THR A 219 -14.59 -5.04 -36.07
C THR A 219 -14.98 -3.58 -36.32
N ILE A 220 -15.58 -2.90 -35.33
CA ILE A 220 -15.98 -1.49 -35.43
C ILE A 220 -14.74 -0.59 -35.56
N CYS A 221 -13.70 -0.80 -34.77
CA CYS A 221 -12.49 0.02 -34.83
C CYS A 221 -11.78 -0.10 -36.19
N ILE A 222 -11.69 -1.31 -36.73
CA ILE A 222 -11.06 -1.57 -38.04
C ILE A 222 -11.91 -0.98 -39.18
N SER A 223 -13.23 -1.20 -39.17
CA SER A 223 -14.14 -0.67 -40.19
C SER A 223 -14.15 0.86 -40.23
N ARG A 224 -14.07 1.52 -39.06
CA ARG A 224 -13.95 2.98 -38.99
C ARG A 224 -12.63 3.49 -39.57
N VAL A 225 -11.50 2.81 -39.31
CA VAL A 225 -10.23 3.18 -39.95
C VAL A 225 -10.28 2.97 -41.46
N TYR A 226 -10.90 1.88 -41.93
CA TYR A 226 -11.13 1.66 -43.36
C TYR A 226 -11.96 2.80 -43.97
N ASN A 227 -13.05 3.19 -43.31
CA ASN A 227 -13.91 4.28 -43.74
C ASN A 227 -13.16 5.63 -43.81
N LEU A 228 -12.33 5.93 -42.80
CA LEU A 228 -11.48 7.13 -42.74
C LEU A 228 -10.42 7.19 -43.85
N ARG A 229 -10.08 6.07 -44.48
CA ARG A 229 -9.18 6.06 -45.62
C ARG A 229 -9.88 6.38 -46.94
N GLU A 230 -11.20 6.33 -47.00
CA GLU A 230 -11.98 6.71 -48.20
C GLU A 230 -11.48 6.04 -49.50
N GLY A 231 -11.01 4.79 -49.41
CA GLY A 231 -10.44 4.04 -50.54
C GLY A 231 -9.04 4.48 -51.00
N HIS A 232 -8.37 5.40 -50.29
CA HIS A 232 -7.02 5.83 -50.64
C HIS A 232 -5.98 4.75 -50.29
N LEU A 233 -5.25 4.31 -51.32
CA LEU A 233 -4.11 3.40 -51.18
C LEU A 233 -2.84 4.18 -50.81
N ILE A 234 -2.31 3.90 -49.62
CA ILE A 234 -1.19 4.64 -49.05
C ILE A 234 0.13 3.95 -49.40
N ASN A 235 1.01 4.66 -50.10
CA ASN A 235 2.31 4.13 -50.55
C ASN A 235 3.47 4.54 -49.64
N ASN A 236 3.36 5.69 -48.98
CA ASN A 236 4.43 6.26 -48.17
C ASN A 236 3.90 6.90 -46.88
N LEU A 237 4.79 7.08 -45.91
CA LEU A 237 4.45 7.69 -44.62
C LEU A 237 4.21 9.21 -44.69
N ASN A 238 4.50 9.85 -45.83
CA ASN A 238 4.30 11.28 -46.02
C ASN A 238 2.85 11.64 -46.37
N GLN A 239 2.06 10.65 -46.84
CA GLN A 239 0.66 10.82 -47.17
C GLN A 239 -0.20 10.94 -45.90
N LYS A 240 -1.38 11.55 -46.06
CA LYS A 240 -2.40 11.56 -45.01
C LYS A 240 -2.91 10.14 -44.84
N MET A 241 -2.84 9.59 -43.63
CA MET A 241 -3.32 8.24 -43.37
C MET A 241 -3.85 8.07 -41.95
N SER A 242 -4.83 7.19 -41.83
CA SER A 242 -5.37 6.69 -40.57
C SER A 242 -4.95 5.22 -40.40
N ILE A 243 -4.47 4.85 -39.23
CA ILE A 243 -4.03 3.47 -38.93
C ILE A 243 -4.60 3.03 -37.58
N PHE A 244 -5.04 1.78 -37.49
CA PHE A 244 -5.36 1.13 -36.21
C PHE A 244 -4.13 0.39 -35.68
N VAL A 245 -3.75 0.62 -34.42
CA VAL A 245 -2.58 0.02 -33.79
C VAL A 245 -3.01 -0.89 -32.64
N THR A 246 -2.67 -2.17 -32.74
CA THR A 246 -3.00 -3.19 -31.73
C THR A 246 -1.77 -4.03 -31.37
N PRO A 247 -1.62 -4.50 -30.12
CA PRO A 247 -0.57 -5.46 -29.78
C PRO A 247 -0.91 -6.89 -30.25
N ASN A 248 -2.14 -7.15 -30.72
CA ASN A 248 -2.57 -8.46 -31.16
C ASN A 248 -2.13 -8.74 -32.61
N THR A 249 -1.00 -9.44 -32.77
CA THR A 249 -0.45 -9.79 -34.08
C THR A 249 -1.35 -10.72 -34.89
N GLY A 250 -2.15 -11.56 -34.22
CA GLY A 250 -3.19 -12.35 -34.88
C GLY A 250 -4.22 -11.45 -35.55
N LEU A 251 -4.76 -10.49 -34.80
CA LEU A 251 -5.72 -9.51 -35.33
C LEU A 251 -5.13 -8.72 -36.52
N VAL A 252 -3.86 -8.32 -36.43
CA VAL A 252 -3.15 -7.65 -37.54
C VAL A 252 -3.17 -8.51 -38.81
N ASN A 253 -2.89 -9.82 -38.71
CA ASN A 253 -2.81 -10.70 -39.87
C ASN A 253 -4.19 -10.95 -40.48
N TYR A 254 -5.15 -11.43 -39.70
CA TYR A 254 -6.48 -11.78 -40.21
C TYR A 254 -7.24 -10.57 -40.76
N ALA A 255 -7.15 -9.41 -40.10
CA ALA A 255 -7.78 -8.19 -40.59
C ALA A 255 -7.18 -7.73 -41.93
N ASN A 256 -5.85 -7.68 -42.05
CA ASN A 256 -5.23 -7.25 -43.30
C ASN A 256 -5.39 -8.28 -44.43
N ASP A 257 -5.49 -9.57 -44.10
CA ASP A 257 -5.75 -10.64 -45.08
C ASP A 257 -7.16 -10.53 -45.67
N PHE A 258 -8.15 -10.16 -44.87
CA PHE A 258 -9.50 -9.85 -45.35
C PHE A 258 -9.48 -8.74 -46.42
N PHE A 259 -8.71 -7.66 -46.18
CA PHE A 259 -8.61 -6.54 -47.12
C PHE A 259 -7.59 -6.74 -48.24
N ARG A 260 -6.93 -7.90 -48.36
CA ARG A 260 -5.83 -8.11 -49.32
C ARG A 260 -6.24 -7.90 -50.78
N GLY A 261 -7.52 -8.17 -51.11
CA GLY A 261 -8.08 -7.94 -52.44
C GLY A 261 -8.17 -6.46 -52.82
N GLU A 262 -8.32 -5.58 -51.84
CA GLU A 262 -8.45 -4.12 -52.04
C GLU A 262 -7.14 -3.39 -51.76
N ILE A 263 -6.43 -3.82 -50.72
CA ILE A 263 -5.18 -3.23 -50.24
C ILE A 263 -4.07 -4.27 -50.41
N SER A 264 -3.34 -4.15 -51.52
CA SER A 264 -2.18 -4.99 -51.77
C SER A 264 -1.09 -4.80 -50.69
N PRO A 265 -0.33 -5.85 -50.32
CA PRO A 265 0.79 -5.77 -49.34
C PRO A 265 1.88 -4.74 -49.67
N LYS A 266 1.91 -4.20 -50.90
CA LYS A 266 2.81 -3.11 -51.28
C LYS A 266 2.46 -1.80 -50.55
N HIS A 267 1.19 -1.58 -50.25
CA HIS A 267 0.68 -0.40 -49.55
C HIS A 267 0.82 -0.54 -48.04
N ILE A 268 0.61 0.56 -47.32
CA ILE A 268 0.58 0.56 -45.87
C ILE A 268 -0.74 -0.08 -45.39
N PRO A 269 -0.71 -1.13 -44.56
CA PRO A 269 -1.91 -1.84 -44.10
C PRO A 269 -2.79 -0.98 -43.20
N LEU A 270 -4.04 -1.39 -42.99
CA LEU A 270 -5.02 -0.70 -42.14
C LEU A 270 -4.71 -0.87 -40.66
N VAL A 271 -4.34 -2.10 -40.31
CA VAL A 271 -4.03 -2.53 -38.94
C VAL A 271 -2.55 -2.81 -38.86
N VAL A 272 -1.86 -2.26 -37.86
CA VAL A 272 -0.43 -2.51 -37.63
C VAL A 272 -0.19 -2.85 -36.17
N SER A 273 0.95 -3.48 -35.90
CA SER A 273 1.38 -3.69 -34.52
C SER A 273 2.12 -2.49 -33.94
N GLU A 274 2.17 -2.42 -32.62
CA GLU A 274 3.04 -1.48 -31.88
C GLU A 274 4.50 -1.57 -32.39
N GLN A 275 4.99 -2.79 -32.62
CA GLN A 275 6.37 -3.03 -33.07
C GLN A 275 6.62 -2.56 -34.50
N TRP A 276 5.61 -2.67 -35.37
CA TRP A 276 5.68 -2.14 -36.74
C TRP A 276 5.91 -0.63 -36.70
N MET A 277 5.12 0.08 -35.90
CA MET A 277 5.24 1.53 -35.71
C MET A 277 6.60 1.89 -35.11
N THR A 278 7.04 1.21 -34.05
CA THR A 278 8.37 1.43 -33.45
C THR A 278 9.49 1.24 -34.48
N THR A 279 9.39 0.21 -35.31
CA THR A 279 10.39 -0.07 -36.36
C THR A 279 10.41 1.02 -37.43
N MET A 280 9.24 1.44 -37.94
CA MET A 280 9.14 2.47 -38.98
C MET A 280 9.72 3.81 -38.56
N PHE A 281 9.52 4.17 -37.29
CA PHE A 281 9.93 5.47 -36.75
C PHE A 281 11.25 5.43 -35.98
N TRP A 282 11.94 4.29 -35.97
CA TRP A 282 13.18 4.10 -35.21
C TRP A 282 14.20 5.21 -35.48
N LEU A 283 14.69 5.35 -36.71
CA LEU A 283 15.80 6.25 -37.02
C LEU A 283 15.44 7.75 -36.89
N LYS A 284 14.18 8.08 -36.58
CA LYS A 284 13.70 9.46 -36.46
C LYS A 284 13.79 9.99 -35.02
N GLY A 285 14.03 9.13 -34.02
CA GLY A 285 14.06 9.51 -32.60
C GLY A 285 15.17 8.83 -31.79
N PRO A 286 16.46 9.11 -32.04
CA PRO A 286 17.59 8.38 -31.44
C PRO A 286 17.64 8.41 -29.91
N ASP A 287 17.20 9.50 -29.26
CA ASP A 287 17.33 9.66 -27.79
C ASP A 287 16.35 8.80 -26.98
N ILE A 288 15.09 8.68 -27.43
CA ILE A 288 14.03 7.88 -26.75
C ILE A 288 14.27 6.38 -27.01
N PHE A 289 15.00 6.07 -28.08
CA PHE A 289 14.99 4.75 -28.66
C PHE A 289 16.08 3.82 -28.12
N ASN A 290 17.13 4.33 -27.47
CA ASN A 290 18.25 3.47 -27.02
C ASN A 290 17.81 2.26 -26.16
N SER A 291 16.64 2.35 -25.51
CA SER A 291 16.02 1.31 -24.70
C SER A 291 14.71 0.71 -25.27
N LEU A 292 13.90 1.45 -26.04
CA LEU A 292 12.52 1.05 -26.37
C LEU A 292 12.33 -0.35 -27.00
N PRO A 293 13.08 -0.77 -28.06
CA PRO A 293 12.92 -2.13 -28.58
C PRO A 293 13.29 -3.20 -27.55
N MET A 294 14.31 -2.91 -26.75
CA MET A 294 14.70 -3.82 -25.67
C MET A 294 13.57 -3.87 -24.64
N ASP A 295 13.02 -2.74 -24.22
CA ASP A 295 11.91 -2.66 -23.28
C ASP A 295 10.64 -3.36 -23.80
N GLN A 296 10.36 -3.29 -25.12
CA GLN A 296 9.26 -4.02 -25.77
C GLN A 296 9.48 -5.53 -25.76
N ILE A 297 10.69 -6.02 -26.04
CA ILE A 297 11.01 -7.46 -25.96
C ILE A 297 10.94 -7.92 -24.52
N VAL A 298 11.50 -7.17 -23.59
CA VAL A 298 11.45 -7.49 -22.16
C VAL A 298 10.00 -7.51 -21.72
N ALA A 299 9.19 -6.51 -22.08
CA ALA A 299 7.75 -6.50 -21.79
C ALA A 299 7.04 -7.71 -22.39
N SER A 300 7.42 -8.14 -23.59
CA SER A 300 6.84 -9.32 -24.26
C SER A 300 7.31 -10.63 -23.63
N ALA A 301 8.57 -10.73 -23.21
CA ALA A 301 9.15 -11.88 -22.53
C ALA A 301 8.54 -12.05 -21.14
N TYR A 302 8.53 -10.98 -20.34
CA TYR A 302 7.80 -10.96 -19.08
C TYR A 302 6.32 -11.26 -19.34
N GLY A 303 5.69 -10.61 -20.31
CA GLY A 303 4.31 -10.90 -20.71
C GLY A 303 4.05 -12.38 -21.03
N LEU A 304 4.95 -13.07 -21.74
CA LEU A 304 4.85 -14.49 -22.09
C LEU A 304 5.08 -15.41 -20.89
N LEU A 305 6.10 -15.13 -20.07
CA LEU A 305 6.28 -15.83 -18.79
C LEU A 305 5.05 -15.67 -17.90
N TYR A 306 4.50 -14.47 -17.87
CA TYR A 306 3.27 -14.20 -17.14
C TYR A 306 2.06 -14.86 -17.81
N THR A 307 1.97 -15.03 -19.14
CA THR A 307 0.75 -15.47 -19.87
C THR A 307 0.60 -16.96 -20.16
N ASP A 308 1.58 -17.84 -19.90
CA ASP A 308 1.37 -19.28 -20.11
C ASP A 308 0.40 -19.85 -19.07
N ASP A 309 -0.90 -19.76 -19.39
CA ASP A 309 -1.99 -20.22 -18.54
C ASP A 309 -1.89 -21.71 -18.25
N ARG A 310 -1.19 -22.51 -19.07
CA ARG A 310 -0.98 -23.94 -18.81
C ARG A 310 -0.09 -24.17 -17.60
N PHE A 311 0.98 -23.38 -17.48
CA PHE A 311 1.94 -23.45 -16.40
C PHE A 311 1.31 -23.04 -15.06
N TRP A 312 0.64 -21.89 -15.03
CA TRP A 312 -0.08 -21.39 -13.85
C TRP A 312 -1.28 -22.30 -13.52
N HIS A 313 -2.04 -22.77 -14.52
CA HIS A 313 -3.14 -23.71 -14.26
C HIS A 313 -2.64 -25.04 -13.69
N SER A 314 -1.51 -25.55 -14.18
CA SER A 314 -0.86 -26.74 -13.64
C SER A 314 -0.44 -26.54 -12.18
N PHE A 315 0.18 -25.40 -11.85
CA PHE A 315 0.52 -25.04 -10.47
C PHE A 315 -0.72 -24.92 -9.57
N ILE A 316 -1.77 -24.18 -9.97
CA ILE A 316 -3.03 -24.10 -9.18
C ILE A 316 -3.64 -25.47 -8.99
N CYS A 317 -3.72 -26.27 -10.04
CA CYS A 317 -4.36 -27.57 -9.98
C CYS A 317 -3.60 -28.50 -9.02
N ARG A 318 -2.27 -28.49 -9.05
CA ARG A 318 -1.43 -29.25 -8.12
C ARG A 318 -1.49 -28.71 -6.69
N LEU A 319 -1.47 -27.38 -6.49
CA LEU A 319 -1.64 -26.74 -5.18
C LEU A 319 -3.01 -27.08 -4.57
N GLN A 320 -4.07 -27.09 -5.38
CA GLN A 320 -5.41 -27.54 -4.96
C GLN A 320 -5.45 -29.03 -4.65
N GLN A 321 -4.72 -29.87 -5.38
CA GLN A 321 -4.62 -31.30 -5.06
C GLN A 321 -3.89 -31.52 -3.74
N LEU A 322 -2.84 -30.75 -3.46
CA LEU A 322 -2.11 -30.77 -2.18
C LEU A 322 -2.99 -30.37 -1.00
N GLU A 323 -3.80 -29.31 -1.15
CA GLU A 323 -4.78 -28.88 -0.16
C GLU A 323 -5.83 -29.97 0.10
N LYS A 324 -6.46 -30.50 -0.96
CA LYS A 324 -7.46 -31.58 -0.85
C LYS A 324 -6.92 -32.86 -0.23
N ARG A 325 -5.62 -33.13 -0.35
CA ARG A 325 -4.95 -34.30 0.25
C ARG A 325 -4.45 -34.05 1.66
N GLY A 326 -4.57 -32.82 2.19
CA GLY A 326 -4.14 -32.44 3.53
C GLY A 326 -2.63 -32.18 3.66
N GLY A 327 -1.92 -31.98 2.54
CA GLY A 327 -0.49 -31.63 2.54
C GLY A 327 -0.23 -30.18 2.95
N ILE A 328 -1.21 -29.30 2.76
CA ILE A 328 -1.24 -27.90 3.22
C ILE A 328 -2.62 -27.60 3.79
N THR A 329 -2.72 -26.68 4.75
CA THR A 329 -4.03 -26.26 5.30
C THR A 329 -4.76 -25.29 4.37
N GLU A 330 -6.07 -25.11 4.55
CA GLU A 330 -6.87 -24.13 3.78
C GLU A 330 -6.36 -22.69 4.00
N ASP A 331 -5.94 -22.39 5.23
CA ASP A 331 -5.31 -21.11 5.57
C ASP A 331 -3.98 -20.93 4.86
N GLU A 332 -3.15 -21.97 4.75
CA GLU A 332 -1.88 -21.93 4.02
C GLU A 332 -2.07 -21.85 2.52
N PHE A 333 -3.04 -22.59 1.97
CA PHE A 333 -3.44 -22.51 0.57
C PHE A 333 -3.87 -21.09 0.21
N THR A 334 -4.69 -20.48 1.07
CA THR A 334 -5.12 -19.09 0.92
C THR A 334 -3.92 -18.17 1.11
N PHE A 335 -3.10 -18.34 2.14
CA PHE A 335 -1.96 -17.48 2.40
C PHE A 335 -0.98 -17.44 1.21
N VAL A 336 -0.55 -18.59 0.72
CA VAL A 336 0.37 -18.72 -0.43
C VAL A 336 -0.23 -18.12 -1.68
N ARG A 337 -1.53 -18.35 -1.95
CA ARG A 337 -2.22 -17.77 -3.12
C ARG A 337 -2.35 -16.23 -3.04
N TRP A 338 -2.24 -15.66 -1.84
CA TRP A 338 -2.40 -14.24 -1.58
C TRP A 338 -1.07 -13.52 -1.32
N ASP A 339 0.04 -14.24 -1.36
CA ASP A 339 1.40 -13.74 -1.23
C ASP A 339 1.84 -12.99 -2.50
N SER A 340 2.48 -11.83 -2.33
CA SER A 340 2.92 -10.97 -3.44
C SER A 340 4.21 -11.44 -4.13
N ASP A 341 4.97 -12.34 -3.50
CA ASP A 341 6.20 -12.92 -4.02
C ASP A 341 5.98 -14.26 -4.74
N LEU A 342 4.78 -14.84 -4.61
CA LEU A 342 4.38 -16.09 -5.25
C LEU A 342 4.80 -16.15 -6.71
N LEU A 343 4.50 -15.11 -7.51
CA LEU A 343 4.89 -15.06 -8.91
C LEU A 343 6.41 -15.07 -9.10
N GLY A 344 7.15 -14.31 -8.29
CA GLY A 344 8.62 -14.27 -8.37
C GLY A 344 9.23 -15.64 -8.12
N LEU A 345 8.76 -16.33 -7.08
CA LEU A 345 9.21 -17.66 -6.69
C LEU A 345 8.81 -18.74 -7.69
N ILE A 346 7.57 -18.70 -8.17
CA ILE A 346 7.08 -19.58 -9.24
C ILE A 346 7.95 -19.40 -10.49
N HIS A 347 8.30 -18.17 -10.86
CA HIS A 347 9.17 -17.91 -12.00
C HIS A 347 10.57 -18.46 -11.80
N ASP A 348 11.17 -18.23 -10.64
CA ASP A 348 12.53 -18.69 -10.38
C ASP A 348 12.60 -20.24 -10.42
N VAL A 349 11.59 -20.93 -9.88
CA VAL A 349 11.47 -22.40 -9.97
C VAL A 349 11.11 -22.86 -11.39
N SER A 350 10.32 -22.09 -12.14
CA SER A 350 9.96 -22.42 -13.54
C SER A 350 11.16 -22.52 -14.48
N VAL A 351 12.24 -21.78 -14.17
CA VAL A 351 13.47 -21.80 -14.97
C VAL A 351 14.16 -23.15 -14.86
N ASP A 352 14.08 -23.80 -13.71
CA ASP A 352 14.79 -25.04 -13.41
C ASP A 352 13.99 -26.29 -13.77
N VAL A 353 12.66 -26.28 -13.59
CA VAL A 353 11.81 -27.49 -13.69
C VAL A 353 10.93 -27.50 -14.96
N GLY A 354 10.80 -26.37 -15.67
CA GLY A 354 9.91 -26.26 -16.84
C GLY A 354 8.42 -26.36 -16.45
N GLU A 355 7.60 -27.08 -17.23
CA GLU A 355 6.14 -27.16 -17.01
C GLU A 355 5.68 -28.23 -15.99
N ASP A 356 6.58 -29.12 -15.57
CA ASP A 356 6.27 -30.30 -14.75
C ASP A 356 6.75 -30.18 -13.31
N PHE A 357 6.06 -29.33 -12.53
CA PHE A 357 6.19 -29.32 -11.07
C PHE A 357 5.96 -30.71 -10.45
N SER A 358 6.92 -31.15 -9.66
CA SER A 358 6.74 -32.18 -8.66
C SER A 358 6.02 -31.62 -7.43
N GLU A 359 5.47 -32.50 -6.59
CA GLU A 359 4.89 -32.07 -5.31
C GLU A 359 5.95 -31.40 -4.41
N SER A 360 7.22 -31.85 -4.47
CA SER A 360 8.33 -31.23 -3.74
C SER A 360 8.61 -29.79 -4.15
N ASP A 361 8.49 -29.45 -5.43
CA ASP A 361 8.73 -28.07 -5.90
C ASP A 361 7.66 -27.12 -5.36
N ILE A 362 6.42 -27.59 -5.24
CA ILE A 362 5.33 -26.79 -4.67
C ILE A 362 5.53 -26.62 -3.17
N PHE A 363 5.95 -27.67 -2.46
CA PHE A 363 6.31 -27.55 -1.04
C PHE A 363 7.44 -26.54 -0.82
N GLU A 364 8.48 -26.56 -1.65
CA GLU A 364 9.59 -25.61 -1.54
C GLU A 364 9.13 -24.17 -1.76
N ILE A 365 8.23 -23.92 -2.72
CA ILE A 365 7.63 -22.59 -2.94
C ILE A 365 6.82 -22.15 -1.72
N VAL A 366 5.97 -23.04 -1.19
CA VAL A 366 5.14 -22.76 -0.01
C VAL A 366 6.02 -22.47 1.21
N GLU A 367 7.10 -23.23 1.40
CA GLU A 367 8.02 -23.09 2.52
C GLU A 367 8.85 -21.80 2.42
N LYS A 368 9.35 -21.46 1.23
CA LYS A 368 10.04 -20.17 0.99
C LYS A 368 9.16 -18.96 1.30
N ILE A 369 7.88 -19.01 0.92
CA ILE A 369 6.91 -17.95 1.23
C ILE A 369 6.70 -17.85 2.74
N LYS A 370 6.53 -18.98 3.42
CA LYS A 370 6.38 -19.04 4.87
C LYS A 370 7.61 -18.47 5.58
N GLU A 371 8.80 -18.95 5.25
CA GLU A 371 10.06 -18.51 5.88
C GLU A 371 10.26 -17.01 5.76
N LYS A 372 10.04 -16.45 4.56
CA LYS A 372 10.17 -15.00 4.33
C LYS A 372 9.22 -14.20 5.20
N HIS A 373 7.95 -14.60 5.26
CA HIS A 373 6.96 -13.90 6.07
C HIS A 373 7.14 -14.10 7.58
N TYR A 374 7.67 -15.24 8.03
CA TYR A 374 8.07 -15.41 9.42
C TYR A 374 9.20 -14.44 9.78
N LEU A 375 10.20 -14.30 8.91
CA LEU A 375 11.29 -13.34 9.10
C LEU A 375 10.77 -11.89 9.15
N GLU A 376 9.85 -11.50 8.27
CA GLU A 376 9.23 -10.17 8.28
C GLU A 376 8.42 -9.90 9.55
N LYS A 377 7.62 -10.88 9.99
CA LYS A 377 6.85 -10.79 11.24
C LYS A 377 7.75 -10.73 12.47
N ASP A 378 8.84 -11.48 12.50
CA ASP A 378 9.79 -11.45 13.61
C ASP A 378 10.48 -10.08 13.72
N VAL A 379 10.79 -9.45 12.59
CA VAL A 379 11.30 -8.07 12.54
C VAL A 379 10.25 -7.09 13.05
N GLU A 380 9.00 -7.19 12.60
CA GLU A 380 7.90 -6.31 13.05
C GLU A 380 7.62 -6.47 14.55
N ILE A 381 7.57 -7.71 15.06
CA ILE A 381 7.41 -8.03 16.48
C ILE A 381 8.57 -7.42 17.28
N TYR A 382 9.80 -7.54 16.80
CA TYR A 382 10.97 -6.95 17.45
C TYR A 382 10.87 -5.42 17.53
N GLU A 383 10.44 -4.74 16.46
CA GLU A 383 10.23 -3.29 16.46
C GLU A 383 9.10 -2.84 17.40
N ILE A 384 7.98 -3.58 17.42
CA ILE A 384 6.87 -3.34 18.35
C ILE A 384 7.31 -3.54 19.80
N GLN A 385 8.08 -4.59 20.09
CA GLN A 385 8.60 -4.84 21.44
C GLN A 385 9.59 -3.76 21.88
N LYS A 386 10.46 -3.31 20.99
CA LYS A 386 11.41 -2.22 21.27
C LYS A 386 10.67 -0.91 21.56
N SER A 387 9.75 -0.52 20.69
CA SER A 387 8.97 0.73 20.87
C SER A 387 8.06 0.68 22.11
N SER A 388 7.48 -0.48 22.42
CA SER A 388 6.69 -0.69 23.64
C SER A 388 7.58 -0.67 24.89
N GLY A 389 8.77 -1.26 24.84
CA GLY A 389 9.75 -1.23 25.93
C GLY A 389 10.26 0.19 26.22
N GLU A 390 10.49 1.00 25.20
CA GLU A 390 10.83 2.42 25.35
C GLU A 390 9.69 3.22 26.00
N LYS A 391 8.45 3.02 25.55
CA LYS A 391 7.26 3.64 26.17
C LYS A 391 7.08 3.22 27.64
N ILE A 392 7.29 1.95 27.97
CA ILE A 392 7.21 1.45 29.34
C ILE A 392 8.28 2.10 30.22
N LYS A 393 9.51 2.27 29.73
CA LYS A 393 10.57 2.96 30.48
C LYS A 393 10.22 4.41 30.77
N ILE A 394 9.67 5.13 29.79
CA ILE A 394 9.22 6.52 29.95
C ILE A 394 8.12 6.60 31.01
N LEU A 395 7.08 5.76 30.90
CA LEU A 395 5.99 5.72 31.88
C LEU A 395 6.48 5.35 33.29
N GLN A 396 7.44 4.43 33.40
CA GLN A 396 8.04 4.07 34.69
C GLN A 396 8.81 5.24 35.31
N SER A 397 9.56 6.01 34.51
CA SER A 397 10.21 7.22 35.02
C SER A 397 9.22 8.28 35.47
N GLU A 398 8.13 8.50 34.72
CA GLU A 398 7.09 9.48 35.07
C GLU A 398 6.33 9.08 36.34
N VAL A 399 6.03 7.79 36.51
CA VAL A 399 5.43 7.26 37.75
C VAL A 399 6.40 7.39 38.93
N ALA A 400 7.69 7.13 38.73
CA ALA A 400 8.69 7.28 39.79
C ALA A 400 8.84 8.75 40.22
N GLU A 401 8.84 9.68 39.27
CA GLU A 401 8.89 11.11 39.53
C GLU A 401 7.63 11.60 40.25
N SER A 402 6.45 11.20 39.77
CA SER A 402 5.15 11.50 40.41
C SER A 402 5.05 10.97 41.84
N LYS A 403 5.53 9.74 42.08
CA LYS A 403 5.58 9.15 43.42
C LYS A 403 6.54 9.91 44.34
N SER A 404 7.70 10.33 43.84
CA SER A 404 8.66 11.12 44.61
C SER A 404 8.09 12.50 44.99
N ALA A 405 7.37 13.15 44.07
CA ALA A 405 6.69 14.42 44.32
C ALA A 405 5.58 14.26 45.37
N LEU A 406 4.78 13.19 45.28
CA LEU A 406 3.76 12.86 46.26
C LEU A 406 4.36 12.63 47.66
N ASP A 407 5.49 11.93 47.76
CA ASP A 407 6.18 11.68 49.03
C ASP A 407 6.77 12.95 49.65
N VAL A 408 7.21 13.90 48.84
CA VAL A 408 7.67 15.23 49.31
C VAL A 408 6.48 16.03 49.83
N THR A 409 5.38 16.10 49.08
CA THR A 409 4.16 16.81 49.50
C THR A 409 3.59 16.20 50.78
N LYS A 410 3.50 14.87 50.88
CA LYS A 410 3.04 14.18 52.10
C LYS A 410 3.90 14.50 53.33
N ARG A 411 5.23 14.55 53.16
CA ARG A 411 6.15 14.93 54.24
C ARG A 411 5.99 16.40 54.65
N SER A 412 5.74 17.30 53.71
CA SER A 412 5.50 18.72 54.02
C SER A 412 4.20 18.92 54.82
N VAL A 413 3.13 18.21 54.44
CA VAL A 413 1.83 18.24 55.13
C VAL A 413 1.93 17.65 56.54
N LEU A 414 2.67 16.54 56.72
CA LEU A 414 2.94 15.98 58.05
C LEU A 414 3.68 16.97 58.97
N ARG A 415 4.69 17.66 58.45
CA ARG A 415 5.44 18.67 59.21
C ARG A 415 4.54 19.83 59.61
N ALA A 416 3.77 20.37 58.67
CA ALA A 416 2.85 21.48 58.94
C ALA A 416 1.75 21.11 59.95
N SER A 417 1.16 19.92 59.82
CA SER A 417 0.16 19.44 60.78
C SER A 417 0.75 19.29 62.20
N ASN A 418 1.96 18.74 62.31
CA ASN A 418 2.62 18.57 63.60
C ASN A 418 3.02 19.89 64.27
N THR A 419 3.45 20.90 63.50
CA THR A 419 3.80 22.22 64.04
C THR A 419 2.54 22.96 64.47
N SER A 420 1.50 22.99 63.63
CA SER A 420 0.20 23.59 63.96
C SER A 420 -0.45 22.92 65.16
N GLY A 421 -0.44 21.58 65.22
CA GLY A 421 -0.95 20.82 66.36
C GLY A 421 -0.20 21.12 67.66
N ALA A 422 1.12 21.30 67.61
CA ALA A 422 1.91 21.70 68.78
C ALA A 422 1.57 23.12 69.25
N CYS A 423 1.44 24.09 68.34
CA CYS A 423 1.04 25.46 68.69
C CYS A 423 -0.36 25.52 69.32
N ILE A 424 -1.35 24.86 68.72
CA ILE A 424 -2.71 24.84 69.25
C ILE A 424 -2.75 24.18 70.63
N SER A 425 -2.02 23.07 70.80
CA SER A 425 -1.94 22.37 72.09
C SER A 425 -1.26 23.21 73.16
N PHE A 426 -0.22 23.96 72.79
CA PHE A 426 0.47 24.87 73.70
C PHE A 426 -0.46 26.00 74.17
N VAL A 427 -1.21 26.61 73.25
CA VAL A 427 -2.21 27.65 73.60
C VAL A 427 -3.30 27.09 74.51
N LEU A 428 -3.84 25.91 74.21
CA LEU A 428 -4.85 25.26 75.05
C LEU A 428 -4.32 24.93 76.45
N CYS A 429 -3.09 24.45 76.56
CA CYS A 429 -2.45 24.21 77.85
C CYS A 429 -2.19 25.51 78.62
N LEU A 430 -1.79 26.59 77.96
CA LEU A 430 -1.66 27.90 78.60
C LEU A 430 -2.99 28.43 79.14
N ILE A 431 -4.09 28.25 78.39
CA ILE A 431 -5.43 28.60 78.87
C ILE A 431 -5.79 27.78 80.11
N LEU A 432 -5.53 26.47 80.09
CA LEU A 432 -5.81 25.60 81.24
C LEU A 432 -5.01 26.00 82.48
N VAL A 433 -3.72 26.28 82.32
CA VAL A 433 -2.86 26.81 83.39
C VAL A 433 -3.38 28.17 83.88
N GLY A 434 -3.77 29.06 82.96
CA GLY A 434 -4.40 30.34 83.27
C GLY A 434 -5.68 30.19 84.09
N CYS A 435 -6.55 29.23 83.77
CA CYS A 435 -7.74 28.92 84.56
C CYS A 435 -7.36 28.47 85.98
N VAL A 436 -6.35 27.59 86.12
CA VAL A 436 -5.87 27.16 87.45
C VAL A 436 -5.37 28.35 88.27
N PHE A 437 -4.52 29.21 87.70
CA PHE A 437 -4.04 30.41 88.39
C PHE A 437 -5.15 31.40 88.71
N TRP A 438 -6.10 31.59 87.80
CA TRP A 438 -7.23 32.50 88.00
C TRP A 438 -8.15 32.03 89.13
N THR A 439 -8.42 30.73 89.20
CA THR A 439 -9.20 30.16 90.32
C THR A 439 -8.47 30.30 91.65
N LEU A 440 -7.16 30.02 91.68
CA LEU A 440 -6.34 30.23 92.87
C LEU A 440 -6.38 31.69 93.33
N TYR A 441 -6.25 32.63 92.39
CA TYR A 441 -6.35 34.07 92.66
C TYR A 441 -7.73 34.47 93.22
N CYS A 442 -8.82 33.92 92.66
CA CYS A 442 -10.17 34.19 93.14
C CYS A 442 -10.45 33.62 94.54
N THR A 443 -9.77 32.53 94.92
CA THR A 443 -9.90 31.90 96.24
C THR A 443 -9.08 32.59 97.35
N LEU A 444 -8.22 33.57 97.01
CA LEU A 444 -7.47 34.32 98.02
C LEU A 444 -8.42 35.19 98.88
N PRO A 445 -8.18 35.28 100.20
CA PRO A 445 -8.95 36.12 101.11
C PRO A 445 -8.98 37.58 100.65
N THR A 446 -10.14 38.21 100.70
CA THR A 446 -10.40 39.56 100.14
C THR A 446 -9.56 40.66 100.78
N ASP A 447 -9.01 40.44 101.97
CA ASP A 447 -8.24 41.45 102.71
C ASP A 447 -6.87 41.75 102.10
N ILE A 448 -6.38 40.88 101.19
CA ILE A 448 -5.05 41.00 100.54
C ILE A 448 -5.15 41.57 99.11
N VAL A 449 -6.32 41.46 98.47
CA VAL A 449 -6.50 41.82 97.05
C VAL A 449 -7.50 42.98 96.93
N ASN A 450 -7.01 44.20 97.15
CA ASN A 450 -7.82 45.42 97.10
C ASN A 450 -7.87 45.99 95.67
N ASN A 451 -8.59 45.32 94.77
CA ASN A 451 -8.85 45.82 93.43
C ASN A 451 -10.34 45.66 93.08
N SER A 452 -11.05 46.77 92.89
CA SER A 452 -12.49 46.83 92.62
C SER A 452 -12.92 46.03 91.38
N ILE A 453 -12.00 45.82 90.44
CA ILE A 453 -12.19 45.03 89.21
C ILE A 453 -12.45 43.54 89.52
N VAL A 454 -11.90 42.99 90.62
CA VAL A 454 -12.02 41.55 90.95
C VAL A 454 -13.43 41.18 91.42
N HIS A 455 -14.14 42.13 92.04
CA HIS A 455 -15.49 41.87 92.58
C HIS A 455 -16.55 41.72 91.48
N GLU A 456 -16.41 42.45 90.38
CA GLU A 456 -17.31 42.39 89.23
C GLU A 456 -17.08 41.11 88.41
N TYR A 457 -15.81 40.71 88.23
CA TYR A 457 -15.48 39.48 87.53
C TYR A 457 -15.77 38.21 88.33
N LYS A 458 -15.73 38.24 89.67
CA LYS A 458 -16.07 37.07 90.52
C LYS A 458 -17.45 36.47 90.23
N ARG A 459 -18.41 37.28 89.78
CA ARG A 459 -19.78 36.86 89.44
C ARG A 459 -20.01 36.57 87.95
N SER A 460 -18.98 36.72 87.12
CA SER A 460 -19.06 36.49 85.68
C SER A 460 -19.14 34.99 85.37
N PHE A 461 -19.83 34.65 84.28
CA PHE A 461 -19.90 33.27 83.76
C PHE A 461 -18.51 32.64 83.57
N LEU A 462 -17.50 33.45 83.22
CA LEU A 462 -16.12 33.01 82.99
C LEU A 462 -15.46 32.42 84.24
N THR A 463 -15.76 32.92 85.45
CA THR A 463 -15.15 32.41 86.69
C THR A 463 -15.77 31.09 87.11
N VAL A 464 -17.09 30.96 86.96
CA VAL A 464 -17.80 29.68 87.16
C VAL A 464 -17.30 28.62 86.19
N ALA A 465 -17.11 28.99 84.91
CA ALA A 465 -16.54 28.10 83.91
C ALA A 465 -15.09 27.69 84.25
N ALA A 466 -14.25 28.63 84.69
CA ALA A 466 -12.86 28.34 85.08
C ALA A 466 -12.79 27.36 86.28
N ILE A 467 -13.64 27.55 87.30
CA ILE A 467 -13.76 26.65 88.47
C ILE A 467 -14.22 25.26 88.04
N PHE A 468 -15.20 25.18 87.15
CA PHE A 468 -15.68 23.90 86.63
C PHE A 468 -14.60 23.16 85.83
N ILE A 469 -13.84 23.86 84.99
CA ILE A 469 -12.71 23.31 84.23
C ILE A 469 -11.61 22.79 85.17
N THR A 470 -11.27 23.54 86.23
CA THR A 470 -10.27 23.10 87.22
C THR A 470 -10.75 21.91 88.02
N PHE A 471 -12.03 21.88 88.41
CA PHE A 471 -12.62 20.74 89.10
C PHE A 471 -12.56 19.47 88.25
N LEU A 472 -12.97 19.56 86.97
CA LEU A 472 -12.85 18.46 86.00
C LEU A 472 -11.40 18.00 85.82
N PHE A 473 -10.47 18.94 85.70
CA PHE A 473 -9.05 18.63 85.57
C PHE A 473 -8.51 17.90 86.82
N ASN A 474 -8.84 18.38 88.02
CA ASN A 474 -8.45 17.73 89.27
C ASN A 474 -9.07 16.34 89.43
N LEU A 475 -10.34 16.16 89.04
CA LEU A 475 -10.99 14.85 89.03
C LEU A 475 -10.28 13.88 88.07
N MET A 476 -9.92 14.36 86.87
CA MET A 476 -9.21 13.56 85.86
C MET A 476 -7.78 13.22 86.31
N ALA A 477 -7.09 14.16 86.96
CA ALA A 477 -5.77 13.94 87.54
C ALA A 477 -5.82 12.88 88.66
N ALA A 478 -6.87 12.92 89.51
CA ALA A 478 -7.05 11.96 90.60
C ALA A 478 -7.41 10.55 90.12
N LEU A 479 -8.28 10.43 89.09
CA LEU A 479 -8.73 9.14 88.58
C LEU A 479 -7.71 8.43 87.68
N PHE A 480 -6.95 9.18 86.88
CA PHE A 480 -6.09 8.62 85.82
C PHE A 480 -4.61 8.98 85.95
N GLY A 481 -4.20 9.68 87.02
CA GLY A 481 -2.82 10.14 87.20
C GLY A 481 -2.36 11.14 86.12
N CYS A 482 -3.30 11.85 85.49
CA CYS A 482 -3.00 12.76 84.39
C CYS A 482 -2.24 14.00 84.87
N SER A 483 -1.01 14.17 84.37
CA SER A 483 -0.27 15.43 84.50
C SER A 483 -0.61 16.39 83.36
N ILE A 484 -0.29 17.68 83.52
CA ILE A 484 -0.43 18.69 82.44
C ILE A 484 0.35 18.25 81.18
N ILE A 485 1.49 17.58 81.35
CA ILE A 485 2.30 17.06 80.25
C ILE A 485 1.57 15.91 79.52
N SER A 486 0.86 15.06 80.25
CA SER A 486 0.05 13.98 79.69
C SER A 486 -1.09 14.54 78.83
N VAL A 487 -1.77 15.58 79.31
CA VAL A 487 -2.84 16.29 78.57
C VAL A 487 -2.28 16.97 77.32
N TYR A 488 -1.14 17.66 77.42
CA TYR A 488 -0.48 18.27 76.26
C TYR A 488 -0.14 17.24 75.17
N LYS A 489 0.45 16.09 75.55
CA LYS A 489 0.80 15.02 74.60
C LYS A 489 -0.43 14.43 73.93
N TRP A 490 -1.51 14.23 74.69
CA TRP A 490 -2.77 13.68 74.17
C TRP A 490 -3.47 14.64 73.21
N ILE A 491 -3.59 15.93 73.57
CA ILE A 491 -4.18 16.96 72.71
C ILE A 491 -3.33 17.13 71.44
N ARG A 492 -2.01 17.20 71.57
CA ARG A 492 -1.10 17.34 70.42
C ARG A 492 -1.27 16.22 69.41
N LYS A 493 -1.28 14.97 69.89
CA LYS A 493 -1.46 13.80 69.04
C LYS A 493 -2.81 13.85 68.32
N SER A 494 -3.89 14.05 69.07
CA SER A 494 -5.26 14.07 68.53
C SER A 494 -5.48 15.19 67.51
N ILE A 495 -4.98 16.41 67.77
CA ILE A 495 -5.10 17.54 66.85
C ILE A 495 -4.22 17.34 65.61
N SER A 496 -3.00 16.81 65.75
CA SER A 496 -2.13 16.54 64.59
C SER A 496 -2.68 15.46 63.67
N GLU A 497 -3.33 14.44 64.23
CA GLU A 497 -3.99 13.37 63.45
C GLU A 497 -5.20 13.94 62.74
N TRP A 498 -6.06 14.68 63.44
CA TRP A 498 -7.24 15.31 62.85
C TRP A 498 -6.90 16.30 61.72
N LEU A 499 -5.92 17.19 61.93
CA LEU A 499 -5.47 18.16 60.91
C LEU A 499 -4.89 17.46 59.68
N TYR A 500 -4.14 16.37 59.87
CA TYR A 500 -3.60 15.60 58.77
C TYR A 500 -4.71 14.89 57.97
N GLU A 501 -5.70 14.30 58.64
CA GLU A 501 -6.85 13.67 57.99
C GLU A 501 -7.70 14.69 57.22
N ALA A 502 -7.94 15.88 57.80
CA ALA A 502 -8.69 16.95 57.14
C ALA A 502 -7.96 17.48 55.88
N LEU A 503 -6.63 17.55 55.90
CA LEU A 503 -5.83 18.06 54.77
C LEU A 503 -5.59 17.02 53.67
N THR A 504 -5.59 15.72 54.01
CA THR A 504 -5.26 14.65 53.05
C THR A 504 -6.45 13.79 52.62
N GLY A 505 -7.60 13.92 53.30
CA GLY A 505 -8.80 13.10 53.04
C GLY A 505 -8.63 11.62 53.36
N ASN A 506 -7.51 11.23 53.98
CA ASN A 506 -7.12 9.84 54.23
C ASN A 506 -6.82 9.63 55.72
N LYS A 507 -7.38 8.56 56.32
CA LYS A 507 -7.08 8.20 57.71
C LYS A 507 -5.62 7.85 57.86
N SER A 508 -4.95 8.49 58.81
CA SER A 508 -3.52 8.30 59.00
C SER A 508 -3.26 7.09 59.90
N ALA A 509 -2.45 6.14 59.42
CA ALA A 509 -1.82 5.14 60.28
C ALA A 509 -0.59 5.77 60.96
N VAL A 510 -0.81 6.74 61.86
CA VAL A 510 0.27 7.29 62.72
C VAL A 510 0.37 6.40 63.97
N SER A 511 0.73 5.12 63.75
CA SER A 511 0.91 4.14 64.81
C SER A 511 2.09 3.20 64.53
N SER A 512 3.27 3.74 64.23
CA SER A 512 4.54 3.00 64.38
C SER A 512 5.73 3.92 64.13
N GLY A 513 6.40 4.36 65.20
CA GLY A 513 7.63 5.14 65.05
C GLY A 513 8.05 5.83 66.33
N THR A 514 8.19 5.08 67.43
CA THR A 514 9.00 5.44 68.61
C THR A 514 8.96 4.24 69.56
N ASN A 515 9.85 3.28 69.33
CA ASN A 515 10.45 2.37 70.31
C ASN A 515 11.33 1.38 69.56
N LYS A 516 12.56 1.81 69.27
CA LYS A 516 13.75 0.96 69.09
C LYS A 516 14.98 1.87 69.07
N GLU A 517 15.37 2.30 70.25
CA GLU A 517 16.76 2.55 70.65
C GLU A 517 16.86 2.14 72.13
N GLU A 518 18.02 1.56 72.47
CA GLU A 518 18.46 0.97 73.74
C GLU A 518 18.11 -0.52 73.98
N GLY A 519 19.18 -1.33 73.91
CA GLY A 519 19.25 -2.78 73.98
C GLY A 519 20.44 -3.26 73.16
#